data_AF-A0A3D5AUG2-F1
#
_entry.id   AF-A0A3D5AUG2-F1
#
_cell.length_a   1.000
_cell.length_b   1.000
_cell.length_c   1.000
_cell.angle_alpha   90.00
_cell.angle_beta   90.00
_cell.angle_gamma   90.00
#
_symmetry.space_group_name_H-M   'P 1'
#
loop_
_entity.id
_entity.type
_entity.pdbx_description
1 polymer ?
#
loop_
_entity_poly.entity_id
_entity_poly.type
_entity_poly.pdbx_seq_one_letter_code
_entity_poly.pdbx_strand_id
1 'polypeptide(L)'
;MSATAPPNPDDKKNRDPKSLRDWLDTAAKLVAALAGIFAIWVANSFQASLSTTNLVNQREEAESSLRATMFGNLIQKLIKNTGDEPPQVEEELLLAELLALNFHENFEFKPLLIHLKERLSNENIKDRELKEFELLSVVRRVVQRQESLVTRVNHSGSSGRPAEGGACLSKIIVLAQEVDNTRPPNKEKTIPTDAKCSDTIIVREAASDRRTILSPDKRTRLNIEIQSIDWINEEVEIKLSLESAIATATNTNSGTGPVFGNLYNTPYGKDFKGDLRTLIYLNTDQLQYQKNRTAEQETQLKTVQKGGEALQRNFNLTRFDFPMTDYTLLEDGTRFALYIDEIVSKNPKNCTKLQDPKSQQDCKSLQESIKNKVPENPQFVRIKLLWFPRDFFSPRERPTSYRAYRNKPWEAQ
;
A
#
# COMPACT_ATOMS: atom_id res chain seq x y z
N MET A 1 35.01 -89.91 61.26
CA MET A 1 35.37 -88.48 61.15
C MET A 1 34.07 -87.72 61.03
N SER A 2 33.73 -86.99 62.09
CA SER A 2 32.46 -86.27 62.30
C SER A 2 32.81 -84.79 62.50
N ALA A 3 32.00 -83.89 61.94
CA ALA A 3 31.42 -82.72 62.63
C ALA A 3 31.06 -81.61 61.64
N THR A 4 29.77 -81.28 61.64
CA THR A 4 29.13 -80.09 61.07
C THR A 4 28.89 -79.09 62.21
N ALA A 5 29.08 -77.77 61.98
CA ALA A 5 28.39 -76.72 62.74
C ALA A 5 28.35 -75.37 61.96
N PRO A 6 27.23 -74.61 62.01
CA PRO A 6 26.95 -73.44 61.16
C PRO A 6 27.31 -72.07 61.81
N PRO A 7 27.29 -70.96 61.04
CA PRO A 7 27.60 -69.62 61.56
C PRO A 7 26.40 -68.93 62.23
N ASN A 8 26.72 -68.13 63.25
CA ASN A 8 25.84 -67.34 64.12
C ASN A 8 25.51 -65.97 63.48
N PRO A 9 24.24 -65.51 63.46
CA PRO A 9 23.87 -64.18 63.03
C PRO A 9 23.61 -63.28 64.24
N ASP A 10 24.29 -62.13 64.35
CA ASP A 10 23.75 -60.93 65.02
C ASP A 10 24.76 -59.77 64.93
N ASP A 11 24.54 -58.84 63.98
CA ASP A 11 25.02 -57.46 64.12
C ASP A 11 24.00 -56.50 63.47
N LYS A 12 23.02 -56.09 64.27
CA LYS A 12 21.94 -55.17 63.87
C LYS A 12 22.48 -53.75 63.81
N LYS A 13 22.80 -53.32 62.59
CA LYS A 13 23.12 -51.95 62.18
C LYS A 13 21.93 -51.02 62.44
N ASN A 14 21.95 -50.28 63.55
CA ASN A 14 21.00 -49.23 63.84
C ASN A 14 21.34 -47.99 62.98
N ARG A 15 20.66 -47.82 61.84
CA ARG A 15 20.75 -46.60 61.02
C ARG A 15 19.73 -45.59 61.54
N ASP A 16 20.22 -44.58 62.24
CA ASP A 16 19.42 -43.45 62.70
C ASP A 16 18.73 -42.71 61.53
N PRO A 17 17.44 -42.35 61.65
CA PRO A 17 16.68 -41.64 60.63
C PRO A 17 16.99 -40.14 60.53
N LYS A 18 18.20 -39.68 60.92
CA LYS A 18 18.62 -38.27 60.80
C LYS A 18 18.99 -37.87 59.38
N SER A 19 19.49 -38.81 58.57
CA SER A 19 19.97 -38.52 57.21
C SER A 19 18.87 -38.06 56.22
N LEU A 20 17.61 -38.45 56.43
CA LEU A 20 16.52 -38.06 55.52
C LEU A 20 16.04 -36.63 55.77
N ARG A 21 16.05 -36.17 57.02
CA ARG A 21 15.68 -34.79 57.37
C ARG A 21 16.75 -33.81 56.94
N ASP A 22 18.02 -34.16 57.10
CA ASP A 22 19.15 -33.32 56.67
C ASP A 22 19.22 -33.21 55.14
N TRP A 23 18.85 -34.28 54.42
CA TRP A 23 18.75 -34.25 52.96
C TRP A 23 17.60 -33.39 52.45
N LEU A 24 16.42 -33.46 53.10
CA LEU A 24 15.27 -32.61 52.75
C LEU A 24 15.54 -31.13 53.01
N ASP A 25 16.19 -30.77 54.12
CA ASP A 25 16.57 -29.39 54.43
C ASP A 25 17.59 -28.84 53.41
N THR A 26 18.55 -29.69 52.99
CA THR A 26 19.53 -29.33 51.95
C THR A 26 18.86 -29.14 50.59
N ALA A 27 17.91 -30.00 50.22
CA ALA A 27 17.15 -29.88 48.98
C ALA A 27 16.28 -28.62 48.97
N ALA A 28 15.60 -28.30 50.09
CA ALA A 28 14.78 -27.10 50.21
C ALA A 28 15.61 -25.81 50.04
N LYS A 29 16.82 -25.75 50.63
CA LYS A 29 17.74 -24.62 50.48
C LYS A 29 18.23 -24.44 49.05
N LEU A 30 18.48 -25.54 48.33
CA LEU A 30 18.86 -25.51 46.92
C LEU A 30 17.72 -25.03 46.02
N VAL A 31 16.49 -25.49 46.26
CA VAL A 31 15.31 -25.04 45.50
C VAL A 31 15.05 -23.55 45.71
N ALA A 32 15.20 -23.05 46.94
CA ALA A 32 15.06 -21.62 47.23
C ALA A 32 16.12 -20.77 46.50
N ALA A 33 17.38 -21.22 46.46
CA ALA A 33 18.44 -20.53 45.74
C ALA A 33 18.22 -20.54 44.22
N LEU A 34 17.80 -21.67 43.65
CA LEU A 34 17.48 -21.79 42.22
C LEU A 34 16.26 -20.95 41.83
N ALA A 35 15.23 -20.90 42.68
CA ALA A 35 14.08 -20.04 42.47
C ALA A 35 14.47 -18.55 42.46
N GLY A 36 15.41 -18.14 43.31
CA GLY A 36 15.97 -16.78 43.30
C GLY A 36 16.69 -16.43 41.99
N ILE A 37 17.56 -17.33 41.51
CA ILE A 37 18.28 -17.14 40.23
C ILE A 37 17.29 -17.11 39.05
N PHE A 38 16.29 -17.99 39.05
CA PHE A 38 15.26 -18.02 38.02
C PHE A 38 14.40 -16.75 38.03
N ALA A 39 14.03 -16.24 39.21
CA ALA A 39 13.30 -14.98 39.34
C ALA A 39 14.11 -13.78 38.81
N ILE A 40 15.43 -13.73 39.08
CA ILE A 40 16.33 -12.70 38.55
C ILE A 40 16.44 -12.78 37.03
N TRP A 41 16.56 -13.99 36.47
CA TRP A 41 16.64 -14.20 35.02
C TRP A 41 15.35 -13.79 34.30
N VAL A 42 14.19 -14.20 34.83
CA VAL A 42 12.88 -13.81 34.31
C VAL A 42 12.71 -12.29 34.39
N ALA A 43 12.97 -11.67 35.55
CA ALA A 43 12.86 -10.22 35.70
C ALA A 43 13.73 -9.43 34.71
N ASN A 44 14.98 -9.88 34.47
CA ASN A 44 15.90 -9.22 33.55
C ASN A 44 15.43 -9.33 32.08
N SER A 45 14.89 -10.48 31.68
CA SER A 45 14.36 -10.68 30.32
C SER A 45 13.10 -9.84 30.04
N PHE A 46 12.24 -9.64 31.04
CA PHE A 46 11.06 -8.80 30.93
C PHE A 46 11.40 -7.30 30.95
N GLN A 47 12.33 -6.86 31.80
CA GLN A 47 12.76 -5.45 31.85
C GLN A 47 13.42 -5.00 30.54
N ALA A 48 14.22 -5.84 29.90
CA ALA A 48 14.85 -5.53 28.60
C ALA A 48 13.82 -5.41 27.46
N SER A 49 12.79 -6.26 27.46
CA SER A 49 11.74 -6.23 26.44
C SER A 49 10.78 -5.04 26.63
N LEU A 50 10.48 -4.65 27.87
CA LEU A 50 9.61 -3.50 28.16
C LEU A 50 10.30 -2.14 27.94
N SER A 51 11.61 -2.04 28.23
CA SER A 51 12.37 -0.81 28.01
C SER A 51 12.53 -0.50 26.52
N THR A 52 12.79 -1.52 25.70
CA THR A 52 12.91 -1.36 24.24
C THR A 52 11.58 -0.99 23.60
N THR A 53 10.45 -1.56 24.01
CA THR A 53 9.12 -1.17 23.50
C THR A 53 8.73 0.24 23.94
N ASN A 54 9.06 0.65 25.17
CA ASN A 54 8.75 2.00 25.65
C ASN A 54 9.58 3.06 24.93
N LEU A 55 10.86 2.79 24.63
CA LEU A 55 11.71 3.71 23.88
C LEU A 55 11.27 3.82 22.40
N VAL A 56 10.82 2.73 21.80
CA VAL A 56 10.24 2.75 20.44
C VAL A 56 8.93 3.52 20.43
N ASN A 57 8.01 3.25 21.37
CA ASN A 57 6.74 3.99 21.46
C ASN A 57 6.96 5.48 21.73
N GLN A 58 7.87 5.85 22.64
CA GLN A 58 8.20 7.25 22.90
C GLN A 58 8.83 7.93 21.68
N ARG A 59 9.65 7.21 20.92
CA ARG A 59 10.21 7.73 19.67
C ARG A 59 9.13 7.92 18.61
N GLU A 60 8.23 6.95 18.44
CA GLU A 60 7.10 7.05 17.52
C GLU A 60 6.16 8.19 17.91
N GLU A 61 5.91 8.41 19.20
CA GLU A 61 5.09 9.51 19.73
C GLU A 61 5.78 10.86 19.55
N ALA A 62 7.07 10.97 19.87
CA ALA A 62 7.86 12.18 19.65
C ALA A 62 7.96 12.52 18.15
N GLU A 63 8.11 11.51 17.29
CA GLU A 63 8.14 11.71 15.84
C GLU A 63 6.75 12.09 15.30
N SER A 64 5.68 11.48 15.82
CA SER A 64 4.31 11.83 15.45
C SER A 64 3.93 13.25 15.87
N SER A 65 4.32 13.66 17.08
CA SER A 65 4.09 15.02 17.58
C SER A 65 4.92 16.07 16.82
N LEU A 66 6.16 15.75 16.47
CA LEU A 66 7.00 16.58 15.61
C LEU A 66 6.37 16.74 14.23
N ARG A 67 5.94 15.65 13.60
CA ARG A 67 5.24 15.65 12.31
C ARG A 67 3.96 16.47 12.37
N ALA A 68 3.15 16.31 13.42
CA ALA A 68 1.93 17.09 13.63
C ALA A 68 2.21 18.60 13.78
N THR A 69 3.27 18.96 14.51
CA THR A 69 3.70 20.35 14.70
C THR A 69 4.21 20.96 13.39
N MET A 70 5.07 20.24 12.67
CA MET A 70 5.57 20.66 11.35
C MET A 70 4.42 20.82 10.35
N PHE A 71 3.49 19.87 10.31
CA PHE A 71 2.29 19.93 9.48
C PHE A 71 1.43 21.16 9.82
N GLY A 72 1.12 21.36 11.11
CA GLY A 72 0.34 22.50 11.57
C GLY A 72 0.96 23.84 11.15
N ASN A 73 2.29 23.97 11.28
CA ASN A 73 3.00 25.18 10.86
C ASN A 73 2.95 25.41 9.35
N LEU A 74 3.12 24.36 8.54
CA LEU A 74 3.08 24.47 7.08
C LEU A 74 1.67 24.78 6.57
N ILE A 75 0.65 24.11 7.10
CA ILE A 75 -0.76 24.34 6.73
C ILE A 75 -1.23 25.71 7.19
N GLN A 76 -0.85 26.16 8.39
CA GLN A 76 -1.19 27.51 8.84
C GLN A 76 -0.59 28.56 7.90
N LYS A 77 0.64 28.38 7.39
CA LYS A 77 1.19 29.30 6.39
C LYS A 77 0.44 29.24 5.06
N LEU A 78 0.02 28.06 4.65
CA LEU A 78 -0.77 27.86 3.44
C LEU A 78 -2.16 28.52 3.53
N ILE A 79 -2.82 28.45 4.69
CA ILE A 79 -4.21 28.92 4.90
C ILE A 79 -4.27 30.38 5.38
N LYS A 80 -3.37 30.83 6.26
CA LYS A 80 -3.49 32.11 6.99
C LYS A 80 -3.24 33.35 6.12
N ASN A 81 -2.82 33.18 4.87
CA ASN A 81 -2.66 34.27 3.91
C ASN A 81 -3.98 34.70 3.23
N THR A 82 -5.13 34.17 3.64
CA THR A 82 -6.44 34.61 3.14
C THR A 82 -6.92 35.98 3.66
N GLY A 83 -6.14 36.65 4.53
CA GLY A 83 -6.55 37.89 5.20
C GLY A 83 -6.23 39.19 4.45
N ASP A 84 -5.09 39.28 3.75
CA ASP A 84 -4.66 40.54 3.12
C ASP A 84 -4.05 40.41 1.72
N GLU A 85 -3.49 39.26 1.31
CA GLU A 85 -3.09 38.98 -0.09
C GLU A 85 -2.73 37.48 -0.22
N PRO A 86 -3.13 36.77 -1.29
CA PRO A 86 -2.75 35.36 -1.47
C PRO A 86 -1.22 35.22 -1.52
N PRO A 87 -0.66 34.09 -1.03
CA PRO A 87 0.77 33.86 -1.09
C PRO A 87 1.25 33.95 -2.54
N GLN A 88 2.47 34.48 -2.71
CA GLN A 88 3.18 34.38 -3.97
C GLN A 88 3.27 32.90 -4.36
N VAL A 89 3.06 32.59 -5.64
CA VAL A 89 3.00 31.20 -6.12
C VAL A 89 4.27 30.43 -5.79
N GLU A 90 5.42 31.10 -5.74
CA GLU A 90 6.70 30.51 -5.33
C GLU A 90 6.68 30.01 -3.88
N GLU A 91 6.09 30.78 -2.96
CA GLU A 91 5.98 30.39 -1.56
C GLU A 91 5.02 29.20 -1.41
N GLU A 92 3.88 29.25 -2.10
CA GLU A 92 2.89 28.18 -2.08
C GLU A 92 3.45 26.87 -2.66
N LEU A 93 4.19 26.96 -3.77
CA LEU A 93 4.87 25.85 -4.41
C LEU A 93 5.88 25.19 -3.46
N LEU A 94 6.72 25.99 -2.80
CA LEU A 94 7.69 25.50 -1.82
C LEU A 94 7.01 24.81 -0.63
N LEU A 95 5.94 25.42 -0.10
CA LEU A 95 5.17 24.84 1.00
C LEU A 95 4.53 23.51 0.60
N ALA A 96 3.95 23.43 -0.59
CA ALA A 96 3.38 22.20 -1.10
C ALA A 96 4.43 21.13 -1.39
N GLU A 97 5.62 21.49 -1.89
CA GLU A 97 6.75 20.56 -2.02
C GLU A 97 7.15 19.99 -0.67
N LEU A 98 7.32 20.84 0.35
CA LEU A 98 7.67 20.40 1.70
C LEU A 98 6.58 19.50 2.28
N LEU A 99 5.31 19.86 2.10
CA LEU A 99 4.19 19.05 2.56
C LEU A 99 4.15 17.68 1.86
N ALA A 100 4.25 17.65 0.53
CA ALA A 100 4.23 16.41 -0.24
C ALA A 100 5.42 15.51 0.11
N LEU A 101 6.64 16.05 0.19
CA LEU A 101 7.83 15.24 0.48
C LEU A 101 7.85 14.67 1.90
N ASN A 102 7.23 15.34 2.87
CA ASN A 102 7.24 14.91 4.29
C ASN A 102 5.99 14.13 4.70
N PHE A 103 4.85 14.35 4.03
CA PHE A 103 3.57 13.79 4.44
C PHE A 103 2.84 13.01 3.34
N HIS A 104 3.55 12.56 2.31
CA HIS A 104 3.01 11.81 1.17
C HIS A 104 2.17 10.57 1.52
N GLU A 105 2.27 10.02 2.73
CA GLU A 105 1.49 8.84 3.12
C GLU A 105 0.18 9.18 3.86
N ASN A 106 0.03 10.43 4.29
CA ASN A 106 -1.04 10.83 5.21
C ASN A 106 -2.12 11.69 4.53
N PHE A 107 -1.79 12.44 3.48
CA PHE A 107 -2.68 13.42 2.85
C PHE A 107 -2.88 13.19 1.35
N GLU A 108 -4.08 13.49 0.85
CA GLU A 108 -4.40 13.48 -0.58
C GLU A 108 -3.89 14.80 -1.15
N PHE A 109 -2.76 14.74 -1.86
CA PHE A 109 -2.13 15.94 -2.42
C PHE A 109 -2.73 16.36 -3.76
N LYS A 110 -3.48 15.47 -4.43
CA LYS A 110 -4.03 15.71 -5.76
C LYS A 110 -4.72 17.07 -5.89
N PRO A 111 -5.67 17.47 -5.01
CA PRO A 111 -6.36 18.76 -5.15
C PRO A 111 -5.41 19.96 -5.02
N LEU A 112 -4.47 19.91 -4.07
CA LEU A 112 -3.49 20.98 -3.84
C LEU A 112 -2.55 21.14 -5.04
N LEU A 113 -2.06 20.04 -5.59
CA LEU A 113 -1.09 20.08 -6.70
C LEU A 113 -1.76 20.47 -8.02
N ILE A 114 -3.02 20.06 -8.24
CA ILE A 114 -3.82 20.55 -9.37
C ILE A 114 -4.03 22.06 -9.25
N HIS A 115 -4.44 22.55 -8.08
CA HIS A 115 -4.62 23.98 -7.83
C HIS A 115 -3.34 24.78 -8.12
N LEU A 116 -2.18 24.28 -7.66
CA LEU A 116 -0.89 24.92 -7.94
C LEU A 116 -0.54 24.91 -9.43
N LYS A 117 -0.78 23.80 -10.14
CA LYS A 117 -0.60 23.74 -11.60
C LYS A 117 -1.47 24.76 -12.33
N GLU A 118 -2.72 24.93 -11.90
CA GLU A 118 -3.64 25.93 -12.44
C GLU A 118 -3.17 27.36 -12.17
N ARG A 119 -2.72 27.66 -10.95
CA ARG A 119 -2.16 28.98 -10.60
C ARG A 119 -0.89 29.30 -11.42
N LEU A 120 0.04 28.34 -11.51
CA LEU A 120 1.22 28.44 -12.37
C LEU A 120 0.83 28.69 -13.84
N SER A 121 -0.32 28.18 -14.27
CA SER A 121 -0.81 28.35 -15.63
C SER A 121 -1.42 29.73 -15.91
N ASN A 122 -2.08 30.31 -14.90
CA ASN A 122 -2.84 31.54 -15.04
C ASN A 122 -2.01 32.80 -14.75
N GLU A 123 -1.00 32.70 -13.89
CA GLU A 123 -0.16 33.83 -13.52
C GLU A 123 1.01 34.00 -14.51
N ASN A 124 1.36 35.25 -14.85
CA ASN A 124 2.47 35.57 -15.76
C ASN A 124 3.82 35.45 -15.03
N ILE A 125 4.16 34.22 -14.67
CA ILE A 125 5.33 33.89 -13.86
C ILE A 125 6.54 33.66 -14.77
N LYS A 126 7.66 34.32 -14.44
CA LYS A 126 8.95 34.01 -15.05
C LYS A 126 9.31 32.56 -14.76
N ASP A 127 9.79 31.85 -15.77
CA ASP A 127 10.21 30.45 -15.68
C ASP A 127 9.08 29.48 -15.28
N ARG A 128 7.83 29.76 -15.69
CA ARG A 128 6.68 28.87 -15.52
C ARG A 128 6.99 27.40 -15.83
N GLU A 129 7.60 27.15 -17.00
CA GLU A 129 7.94 25.80 -17.47
C GLU A 129 8.91 25.09 -16.50
N LEU A 130 9.84 25.83 -15.88
CA LEU A 130 10.77 25.29 -14.90
C LEU A 130 10.05 24.92 -13.59
N LYS A 131 9.15 25.78 -13.11
CA LYS A 131 8.38 25.54 -11.87
C LYS A 131 7.40 24.37 -12.01
N GLU A 132 6.75 24.25 -13.16
CA GLU A 132 5.94 23.07 -13.47
C GLU A 132 6.80 21.79 -13.47
N PHE A 133 8.01 21.85 -14.05
CA PHE A 133 8.95 20.73 -14.00
C PHE A 133 9.39 20.38 -12.57
N GLU A 134 9.67 21.37 -11.74
CA GLU A 134 10.00 21.19 -10.32
C GLU A 134 8.85 20.50 -9.57
N LEU A 135 7.61 20.98 -9.74
CA LEU A 135 6.41 20.36 -9.16
C LEU A 135 6.27 18.90 -9.58
N LEU A 136 6.44 18.60 -10.87
CA LEU A 136 6.38 17.24 -11.38
C LEU A 136 7.54 16.36 -10.89
N SER A 137 8.71 16.94 -10.62
CA SER A 137 9.83 16.23 -9.99
C SER A 137 9.51 15.82 -8.56
N VAL A 138 8.78 16.64 -7.81
CA VAL A 138 8.30 16.33 -6.45
C VAL A 138 7.35 15.15 -6.50
N VAL A 139 6.36 15.22 -7.39
CA VAL A 139 5.38 14.15 -7.61
C VAL A 139 6.07 12.82 -7.91
N ARG A 140 7.02 12.81 -8.85
CA ARG A 140 7.80 11.61 -9.18
C ARG A 140 8.57 11.06 -7.98
N ARG A 141 9.23 11.93 -7.21
CA ARG A 141 9.96 11.52 -5.98
C ARG A 141 9.01 10.90 -4.96
N VAL A 142 7.83 11.46 -4.79
CA VAL A 142 6.80 10.94 -3.88
C VAL A 142 6.32 9.56 -4.35
N VAL A 143 5.92 9.42 -5.61
CA VAL A 143 5.48 8.14 -6.19
C VAL A 143 6.56 7.07 -6.03
N GLN A 144 7.82 7.39 -6.35
CA GLN A 144 8.95 6.45 -6.19
C GLN A 144 9.15 6.01 -4.73
N ARG A 145 9.00 6.93 -3.77
CA ARG A 145 9.07 6.58 -2.34
C ARG A 145 7.93 5.63 -1.96
N GLN A 146 6.70 5.97 -2.35
CA GLN A 146 5.52 5.14 -2.09
C GLN A 146 5.65 3.74 -2.73
N GLU A 147 6.08 3.65 -3.99
CA GLU A 147 6.39 2.38 -4.66
C GLU A 147 7.42 1.57 -3.87
N SER A 148 8.50 2.20 -3.43
CA SER A 148 9.56 1.52 -2.68
C SER A 148 9.08 0.96 -1.35
N LEU A 149 8.16 1.65 -0.65
CA LEU A 149 7.60 1.19 0.62
C LEU A 149 6.74 -0.07 0.43
N VAL A 150 5.94 -0.09 -0.63
CA VAL A 150 5.01 -1.19 -0.91
C VAL A 150 5.75 -2.40 -1.50
N THR A 151 6.76 -2.18 -2.35
CA THR A 151 7.49 -3.27 -3.03
C THR A 151 8.62 -3.90 -2.21
N ARG A 152 9.18 -3.19 -1.22
CA ARG A 152 10.25 -3.73 -0.34
C ARG A 152 9.79 -4.89 0.53
N VAL A 153 8.49 -5.01 0.80
CA VAL A 153 7.90 -6.09 1.62
C VAL A 153 8.17 -7.49 1.04
N ASN A 154 8.50 -7.61 -0.26
CA ASN A 154 8.65 -8.90 -0.94
C ASN A 154 10.09 -9.47 -0.96
N HIS A 155 11.10 -8.81 -0.38
CA HIS A 155 12.51 -9.22 -0.55
C HIS A 155 13.06 -10.15 0.54
N SER A 156 12.27 -10.58 1.53
CA SER A 156 12.71 -11.52 2.56
C SER A 156 12.23 -12.95 2.27
N GLY A 157 12.98 -13.73 1.48
CA GLY A 157 12.86 -15.19 1.44
C GLY A 157 12.78 -15.83 0.04
N SER A 158 13.91 -16.39 -0.38
CA SER A 158 14.16 -17.42 -1.40
C SER A 158 13.10 -17.75 -2.48
N SER A 159 13.59 -17.81 -3.72
CA SER A 159 13.08 -18.59 -4.87
C SER A 159 12.02 -17.97 -5.80
N GLY A 160 12.26 -16.76 -6.31
CA GLY A 160 11.84 -16.32 -7.67
C GLY A 160 10.36 -16.34 -8.03
N ARG A 161 9.47 -16.76 -7.13
CA ARG A 161 8.03 -16.63 -7.22
C ARG A 161 7.66 -15.46 -6.31
N PRO A 162 6.92 -14.45 -6.80
CA PRO A 162 6.35 -13.46 -5.89
C PRO A 162 5.57 -14.24 -4.83
N ALA A 163 5.88 -14.01 -3.55
CA ALA A 163 5.14 -14.61 -2.46
C ALA A 163 3.64 -14.38 -2.73
N GLU A 164 2.83 -15.44 -2.65
CA GLU A 164 1.38 -15.34 -2.82
C GLU A 164 0.87 -14.30 -1.80
N GLY A 165 0.53 -13.10 -2.27
CA GLY A 165 0.13 -11.98 -1.41
C GLY A 165 1.07 -10.78 -1.39
N GLY A 166 2.22 -10.82 -2.08
CA GLY A 166 3.11 -9.67 -2.21
C GLY A 166 2.56 -8.56 -3.13
N ALA A 167 3.09 -7.35 -2.95
CA ALA A 167 2.80 -6.23 -3.84
C ALA A 167 3.17 -6.56 -5.29
N CYS A 168 2.36 -6.11 -6.24
CA CYS A 168 2.60 -6.36 -7.65
C CYS A 168 2.49 -5.10 -8.50
N LEU A 169 3.50 -4.82 -9.31
CA LEU A 169 3.53 -3.62 -10.15
C LEU A 169 3.59 -3.99 -11.63
N SER A 170 2.53 -3.75 -12.38
CA SER A 170 2.49 -3.93 -13.84
C SER A 170 2.65 -2.57 -14.54
N LYS A 171 3.29 -2.57 -15.72
CA LYS A 171 3.49 -1.36 -16.52
C LYS A 171 2.65 -1.44 -17.78
N ILE A 172 1.91 -0.38 -18.08
CA ILE A 172 1.09 -0.26 -19.28
C ILE A 172 1.66 0.90 -20.10
N ILE A 173 2.25 0.61 -21.25
CA ILE A 173 2.78 1.60 -22.17
C ILE A 173 1.77 1.78 -23.29
N VAL A 174 1.24 2.99 -23.40
CA VAL A 174 0.26 3.39 -24.40
C VAL A 174 0.98 4.21 -25.44
N LEU A 175 1.09 3.69 -26.65
CA LEU A 175 1.70 4.38 -27.77
C LEU A 175 0.62 5.18 -28.49
N ALA A 176 0.89 6.46 -28.74
CA ALA A 176 0.02 7.26 -29.59
C ALA A 176 -0.06 6.63 -30.97
N GLN A 177 -1.27 6.54 -31.49
CA GLN A 177 -1.46 6.00 -32.83
C GLN A 177 -1.02 7.05 -33.84
N GLU A 178 0.14 6.86 -34.47
CA GLU A 178 0.34 7.46 -35.78
C GLU A 178 -0.61 6.75 -36.72
N VAL A 179 -1.61 7.49 -37.20
CA VAL A 179 -2.56 7.02 -38.21
C VAL A 179 -1.79 6.88 -39.53
N ASP A 180 -1.03 5.80 -39.66
CA ASP A 180 -0.50 5.37 -40.94
C ASP A 180 -1.63 4.71 -41.73
N ASN A 181 -2.42 5.54 -42.42
CA ASN A 181 -3.53 5.12 -43.29
C ASN A 181 -3.08 4.16 -44.41
N THR A 182 -1.78 3.98 -44.64
CA THR A 182 -1.26 3.20 -45.75
C THR A 182 -1.04 1.73 -45.43
N ARG A 183 -1.03 1.35 -44.14
CA ARG A 183 -0.78 -0.03 -43.74
C ARG A 183 -2.08 -0.71 -43.28
N PRO A 184 -2.55 -1.77 -43.95
CA PRO A 184 -3.70 -2.52 -43.47
C PRO A 184 -3.41 -3.06 -42.06
N PRO A 185 -4.42 -3.18 -41.18
CA PRO A 185 -4.26 -3.71 -39.84
C PRO A 185 -3.77 -5.15 -39.96
N ASN A 186 -2.46 -5.33 -39.93
CA ASN A 186 -1.87 -6.65 -39.79
C ASN A 186 -2.42 -7.22 -38.50
N LYS A 187 -2.93 -8.46 -38.56
CA LYS A 187 -3.44 -9.22 -37.41
C LYS A 187 -2.35 -9.22 -36.33
N GLU A 188 -2.42 -8.25 -35.43
CA GLU A 188 -1.42 -8.01 -34.41
C GLU A 188 -1.51 -9.20 -33.47
N LYS A 189 -0.37 -9.88 -33.28
CA LYS A 189 -0.27 -11.09 -32.49
C LYS A 189 -0.84 -10.78 -31.10
N THR A 190 -1.99 -11.36 -30.77
CA THR A 190 -2.63 -11.23 -29.46
C THR A 190 -1.59 -11.55 -28.39
N ILE A 191 -1.13 -10.49 -27.73
CA ILE A 191 -0.28 -10.60 -26.54
C ILE A 191 -1.09 -11.43 -25.54
N PRO A 192 -0.49 -12.44 -24.88
CA PRO A 192 -1.22 -13.33 -23.98
C PRO A 192 -2.09 -12.54 -23.00
N THR A 193 -3.37 -12.88 -22.95
CA THR A 193 -4.42 -12.23 -22.13
C THR A 193 -4.19 -12.34 -20.63
N ASP A 194 -3.22 -13.14 -20.22
CA ASP A 194 -2.87 -13.39 -18.82
C ASP A 194 -1.50 -12.76 -18.51
N ALA A 195 -1.44 -11.42 -18.56
CA ALA A 195 -0.27 -10.69 -18.12
C ALA A 195 0.03 -11.01 -16.65
N LYS A 196 1.24 -11.48 -16.39
CA LYS A 196 1.74 -11.78 -15.05
C LYS A 196 2.12 -10.50 -14.33
N CYS A 197 2.30 -10.64 -13.02
CA CYS A 197 2.88 -9.60 -12.21
C CYS A 197 4.24 -9.15 -12.76
N SER A 198 4.48 -7.83 -12.81
CA SER A 198 5.70 -7.21 -13.38
C SER A 198 5.78 -7.18 -14.90
N ASP A 199 4.75 -7.61 -15.62
CA ASP A 199 4.73 -7.53 -17.08
C ASP A 199 4.61 -6.08 -17.57
N THR A 200 5.21 -5.84 -18.74
CA THR A 200 5.02 -4.61 -19.51
C THR A 200 4.03 -4.90 -20.63
N ILE A 201 2.86 -4.26 -20.55
CA ILE A 201 1.77 -4.37 -21.52
C ILE A 201 1.90 -3.18 -22.46
N ILE A 202 1.99 -3.43 -23.76
CA ILE A 202 2.00 -2.37 -24.77
C ILE A 202 0.61 -2.31 -25.39
N VAL A 203 0.04 -1.11 -25.41
CA VAL A 203 -1.29 -0.78 -25.93
C VAL A 203 -1.11 0.32 -26.97
N ARG A 204 -1.88 0.27 -28.05
CA ARG A 204 -1.97 1.40 -28.99
C ARG A 204 -3.23 2.18 -28.66
N GLU A 205 -3.23 3.49 -28.86
CA GLU A 205 -4.38 4.38 -28.66
C GLU A 205 -5.59 4.09 -29.59
N ALA A 206 -5.63 2.92 -30.26
CA ALA A 206 -6.77 2.53 -31.07
C ALA A 206 -8.03 2.44 -30.20
N ALA A 207 -9.12 3.04 -30.68
CA ALA A 207 -10.39 3.11 -29.98
C ALA A 207 -10.82 1.71 -29.48
N SER A 208 -10.85 1.56 -28.15
CA SER A 208 -11.33 0.38 -27.41
C SER A 208 -10.40 -0.85 -27.34
N ASP A 209 -9.07 -0.69 -27.33
CA ASP A 209 -8.18 -1.80 -26.96
C ASP A 209 -8.29 -2.14 -25.46
N ARG A 210 -9.16 -3.11 -25.13
CA ARG A 210 -9.38 -3.61 -23.77
C ARG A 210 -8.29 -4.62 -23.40
N ARG A 211 -7.61 -4.38 -22.27
CA ARG A 211 -6.61 -5.30 -21.69
C ARG A 211 -7.12 -5.88 -20.39
N THR A 212 -6.96 -7.20 -20.22
CA THR A 212 -7.29 -7.89 -18.97
C THR A 212 -6.02 -8.13 -18.19
N ILE A 213 -6.02 -7.78 -16.91
CA ILE A 213 -4.93 -8.04 -15.97
C ILE A 213 -5.50 -8.81 -14.79
N LEU A 214 -4.86 -9.91 -14.43
CA LEU A 214 -5.25 -10.69 -13.27
C LEU A 214 -4.62 -10.11 -12.00
N SER A 215 -5.38 -10.11 -10.91
CA SER A 215 -4.84 -9.86 -9.58
C SER A 215 -3.78 -10.92 -9.22
N PRO A 216 -2.85 -10.64 -8.30
CA PRO A 216 -1.78 -11.59 -7.92
C PRO A 216 -2.30 -12.95 -7.42
N ASP A 217 -3.46 -12.95 -6.78
CA ASP A 217 -4.16 -14.15 -6.30
C ASP A 217 -5.05 -14.83 -7.36
N LYS A 218 -5.09 -14.27 -8.58
CA LYS A 218 -5.88 -14.71 -9.73
C LYS A 218 -7.39 -14.76 -9.49
N ARG A 219 -7.90 -14.10 -8.44
CA ARG A 219 -9.35 -14.11 -8.12
C ARG A 219 -10.11 -13.01 -8.85
N THR A 220 -9.43 -11.96 -9.26
CA THR A 220 -10.03 -10.78 -9.88
C THR A 220 -9.41 -10.54 -11.26
N ARG A 221 -10.26 -10.34 -12.26
CA ARG A 221 -9.89 -9.84 -13.59
C ARG A 221 -10.20 -8.35 -13.64
N LEU A 222 -9.15 -7.55 -13.81
CA LEU A 222 -9.25 -6.13 -14.05
C LEU A 222 -9.15 -5.88 -15.55
N ASN A 223 -10.25 -5.44 -16.14
CA ASN A 223 -10.26 -5.02 -17.53
C ASN A 223 -10.05 -3.52 -17.61
N ILE A 224 -9.05 -3.10 -18.37
CA ILE A 224 -8.65 -1.71 -18.56
C ILE A 224 -8.88 -1.35 -20.02
N GLU A 225 -9.70 -0.34 -20.26
CA GLU A 225 -9.94 0.26 -21.56
C GLU A 225 -9.50 1.72 -21.49
N ILE A 226 -8.55 2.10 -22.34
CA ILE A 226 -8.08 3.49 -22.43
C ILE A 226 -8.98 4.19 -23.44
N GLN A 227 -9.72 5.20 -22.97
CA GLN A 227 -10.73 5.87 -23.78
C GLN A 227 -10.13 7.02 -24.58
N SER A 228 -9.37 7.89 -23.91
CA SER A 228 -8.76 9.06 -24.52
C SER A 228 -7.50 9.49 -23.74
N ILE A 229 -6.55 10.12 -24.43
CA ILE A 229 -5.34 10.70 -23.83
C ILE A 229 -5.30 12.18 -24.17
N ASP A 230 -5.35 13.03 -23.15
CA ASP A 230 -5.09 14.46 -23.29
C ASP A 230 -3.60 14.73 -23.09
N TRP A 231 -2.88 14.79 -24.20
CA TRP A 231 -1.44 15.07 -24.21
C TRP A 231 -1.07 16.49 -23.75
N ILE A 232 -2.03 17.41 -23.70
CA ILE A 232 -1.83 18.81 -23.31
C ILE A 232 -1.99 18.94 -21.80
N ASN A 233 -3.10 18.44 -21.27
CA ASN A 233 -3.37 18.49 -19.82
C ASN A 233 -2.66 17.37 -19.05
N GLU A 234 -2.09 16.40 -19.78
CA GLU A 234 -1.42 15.21 -19.24
C GLU A 234 -2.38 14.32 -18.45
N GLU A 235 -3.55 14.13 -19.03
CA GLU A 235 -4.66 13.37 -18.46
C GLU A 235 -4.99 12.14 -19.31
N VAL A 236 -5.43 11.07 -18.67
CA VAL A 236 -5.85 9.84 -19.35
C VAL A 236 -7.19 9.39 -18.83
N GLU A 237 -8.18 9.35 -19.71
CA GLU A 237 -9.50 8.81 -19.39
C GLU A 237 -9.45 7.28 -19.51
N ILE A 238 -9.74 6.60 -18.40
CA ILE A 238 -9.71 5.14 -18.31
C ILE A 238 -11.06 4.64 -17.85
N LYS A 239 -11.53 3.60 -18.55
CA LYS A 239 -12.68 2.80 -18.17
C LYS A 239 -12.20 1.46 -17.64
N LEU A 240 -12.55 1.16 -16.40
CA LEU A 240 -12.31 -0.12 -15.75
C LEU A 240 -13.58 -0.95 -15.71
N SER A 241 -13.44 -2.25 -15.89
CA SER A 241 -14.46 -3.23 -15.53
C SER A 241 -13.86 -4.39 -14.73
N LEU A 242 -14.46 -4.68 -13.59
CA LEU A 242 -14.03 -5.76 -12.70
C LEU A 242 -14.90 -7.01 -12.90
N GLU A 243 -14.26 -8.16 -12.98
CA GLU A 243 -14.92 -9.46 -13.11
C GLU A 243 -14.29 -10.47 -12.13
N SER A 244 -15.12 -11.26 -11.44
CA SER A 244 -14.63 -12.36 -10.61
C SER A 244 -14.12 -13.50 -11.49
N ALA A 245 -12.85 -13.86 -11.35
CA ALA A 245 -12.24 -14.93 -12.13
C ALA A 245 -12.73 -16.33 -11.71
N ILE A 246 -13.24 -16.47 -10.48
CA ILE A 246 -13.67 -17.76 -9.90
C ILE A 246 -14.97 -18.26 -10.55
N ALA A 247 -15.84 -17.35 -11.00
CA ALA A 247 -17.14 -17.69 -11.54
C ALA A 247 -17.09 -18.41 -12.90
N THR A 248 -15.98 -18.33 -13.65
CA THR A 248 -15.91 -18.86 -15.02
C THR A 248 -15.52 -20.34 -15.09
N ALA A 249 -15.04 -20.96 -14.00
CA ALA A 249 -14.47 -22.32 -14.04
C ALA A 249 -15.48 -23.47 -13.87
N THR A 250 -16.77 -23.21 -13.59
CA THR A 250 -17.73 -24.24 -13.18
C THR A 250 -18.77 -24.66 -14.23
N ASN A 251 -18.74 -24.14 -15.46
CA ASN A 251 -19.82 -24.37 -16.44
C ASN A 251 -19.51 -25.36 -17.60
N THR A 252 -18.62 -26.32 -17.42
CA THR A 252 -18.34 -27.37 -18.44
C THR A 252 -18.77 -28.79 -18.07
N ASN A 253 -19.45 -29.04 -16.95
CA ASN A 253 -19.97 -30.37 -16.65
C ASN A 253 -21.48 -30.35 -16.35
N SER A 254 -22.27 -30.69 -17.37
CA SER A 254 -23.60 -31.26 -17.20
C SER A 254 -23.48 -32.60 -16.46
N GLY A 255 -23.78 -32.62 -15.17
CA GLY A 255 -23.83 -33.86 -14.39
C GLY A 255 -24.16 -33.62 -12.92
N THR A 256 -25.46 -33.75 -12.61
CA THR A 256 -26.06 -34.03 -11.28
C THR A 256 -25.25 -33.60 -10.05
N GLY A 257 -25.61 -32.44 -9.48
CA GLY A 257 -24.92 -31.85 -8.33
C GLY A 257 -25.24 -32.50 -6.98
N PRO A 258 -24.48 -32.13 -5.93
CA PRO A 258 -24.96 -32.10 -4.57
C PRO A 258 -25.30 -30.65 -4.16
N VAL A 259 -26.44 -30.51 -3.47
CA VAL A 259 -26.91 -29.29 -2.82
C VAL A 259 -25.97 -29.00 -1.64
N PHE A 260 -25.14 -27.97 -1.75
CA PHE A 260 -24.40 -27.43 -0.59
C PHE A 260 -25.24 -26.33 0.09
N GLY A 261 -25.48 -26.55 1.38
CA GLY A 261 -26.28 -25.69 2.24
C GLY A 261 -25.63 -24.35 2.55
N ASN A 262 -26.48 -23.34 2.71
CA ASN A 262 -26.16 -22.00 3.19
C ASN A 262 -25.44 -22.02 4.54
N LEU A 263 -24.22 -21.51 4.59
CA LEU A 263 -23.51 -21.15 5.82
C LEU A 263 -22.89 -19.76 5.68
N TYR A 264 -23.69 -18.71 5.90
CA TYR A 264 -23.24 -17.43 6.44
C TYR A 264 -24.39 -16.79 7.22
N ASN A 265 -24.50 -17.15 8.50
CA ASN A 265 -25.14 -16.34 9.53
C ASN A 265 -24.10 -16.20 10.64
N THR A 266 -23.41 -15.07 10.70
CA THR A 266 -22.63 -14.68 11.88
C THR A 266 -23.47 -13.74 12.74
N PRO A 267 -23.61 -13.99 14.05
CA PRO A 267 -24.37 -13.12 14.93
C PRO A 267 -23.40 -12.17 15.65
N TYR A 268 -23.18 -10.97 15.12
CA TYR A 268 -22.63 -9.87 15.92
C TYR A 268 -23.33 -8.56 15.55
N GLY A 269 -24.53 -8.41 16.11
CA GLY A 269 -25.25 -7.16 16.19
C GLY A 269 -25.86 -7.07 17.58
N LYS A 270 -25.35 -6.13 18.38
CA LYS A 270 -25.89 -5.50 19.59
C LYS A 270 -24.90 -5.50 20.76
N ASP A 271 -24.86 -4.33 21.40
CA ASP A 271 -24.31 -4.01 22.72
C ASP A 271 -22.81 -3.65 22.80
N PHE A 272 -22.52 -2.38 22.49
CA PHE A 272 -21.46 -1.63 23.15
C PHE A 272 -21.99 -0.26 23.58
N LYS A 273 -22.52 -0.20 24.81
CA LYS A 273 -22.75 1.05 25.56
C LYS A 273 -21.52 1.23 26.45
N GLY A 274 -20.58 2.06 25.99
CA GLY A 274 -19.35 2.39 26.71
C GLY A 274 -19.08 3.88 26.62
N ASP A 275 -18.96 4.49 27.79
CA ASP A 275 -18.86 5.91 28.14
C ASP A 275 -18.01 6.81 27.21
N LEU A 276 -18.63 7.90 26.73
CA LEU A 276 -18.06 8.93 25.85
C LEU A 276 -17.74 10.18 26.69
N ARG A 277 -16.60 10.16 27.39
CA ARG A 277 -15.96 11.37 27.92
C ARG A 277 -14.46 11.25 27.82
N THR A 278 -13.87 11.79 26.76
CA THR A 278 -12.70 12.70 26.77
C THR A 278 -12.48 13.22 25.35
N LEU A 279 -12.57 14.55 25.20
CA LEU A 279 -12.39 15.35 23.97
C LEU A 279 -10.92 15.43 23.54
N ILE A 280 -10.67 15.40 22.21
CA ILE A 280 -9.79 16.37 21.54
C ILE A 280 -10.46 16.77 20.22
N TYR A 281 -10.54 18.08 19.99
CA TYR A 281 -11.22 18.75 18.88
C TYR A 281 -10.69 18.33 17.50
N LEU A 282 -11.53 17.65 16.71
CA LEU A 282 -11.48 17.70 15.25
C LEU A 282 -12.86 18.17 14.77
N ASN A 283 -12.83 19.10 13.82
CA ASN A 283 -13.99 19.75 13.23
C ASN A 283 -15.07 18.72 12.85
N THR A 284 -16.24 18.80 13.50
CA THR A 284 -17.35 17.82 13.37
C THR A 284 -17.88 17.72 11.94
N ASP A 285 -17.70 18.76 11.14
CA ASP A 285 -18.18 18.81 9.76
C ASP A 285 -17.31 17.93 8.82
N GLN A 286 -16.01 17.81 9.10
CA GLN A 286 -15.12 16.94 8.33
C GLN A 286 -15.36 15.45 8.63
N LEU A 287 -15.68 15.11 9.88
CA LEU A 287 -16.00 13.74 10.28
C LEU A 287 -17.37 13.31 9.75
N GLN A 288 -18.38 14.19 9.72
CA GLN A 288 -19.66 13.90 9.07
C GLN A 288 -19.51 13.77 7.55
N TYR A 289 -18.69 14.62 6.91
CA TYR A 289 -18.41 14.52 5.48
C TYR A 289 -17.72 13.20 5.09
N GLN A 290 -16.69 12.80 5.84
CA GLN A 290 -16.02 11.50 5.66
C GLN A 290 -16.98 10.33 5.89
N LYS A 291 -17.76 10.35 6.99
CA LYS A 291 -18.71 9.28 7.34
C LYS A 291 -19.85 9.13 6.33
N ASN A 292 -20.35 10.24 5.78
CA ASN A 292 -21.35 10.22 4.73
C ASN A 292 -20.77 9.71 3.40
N ARG A 293 -19.52 10.06 3.07
CA ARG A 293 -18.82 9.52 1.89
C ARG A 293 -18.56 8.02 2.01
N THR A 294 -18.18 7.52 3.19
CA THR A 294 -18.02 6.08 3.43
C THR A 294 -19.36 5.35 3.35
N ALA A 295 -20.44 5.92 3.92
CA ALA A 295 -21.77 5.33 3.86
C ALA A 295 -22.38 5.33 2.44
N GLU A 296 -22.17 6.38 1.65
CA GLU A 296 -22.59 6.42 0.23
C GLU A 296 -21.77 5.46 -0.63
N GLN A 297 -20.45 5.37 -0.40
CA GLN A 297 -19.60 4.38 -1.07
C GLN A 297 -19.97 2.94 -0.71
N GLU A 298 -20.24 2.64 0.57
CA GLU A 298 -20.70 1.33 1.02
C GLU A 298 -22.10 0.96 0.48
N THR A 299 -22.99 1.95 0.34
CA THR A 299 -24.34 1.72 -0.20
C THR A 299 -24.31 1.50 -1.72
N GLN A 300 -23.40 2.18 -2.43
CA GLN A 300 -23.18 1.93 -3.86
C GLN A 300 -22.46 0.60 -4.13
N LEU A 301 -21.61 0.11 -3.21
CA LEU A 301 -20.98 -1.21 -3.30
C LEU A 301 -21.99 -2.35 -3.04
N LYS A 302 -22.88 -2.22 -2.04
CA LYS A 302 -23.85 -3.28 -1.71
C LYS A 302 -24.93 -3.52 -2.78
N THR A 303 -25.17 -2.56 -3.68
CA THR A 303 -26.25 -2.65 -4.68
C THR A 303 -25.84 -3.45 -5.93
N VAL A 304 -24.55 -3.76 -6.12
CA VAL A 304 -24.01 -4.40 -7.34
C VAL A 304 -24.08 -5.93 -7.30
N GLN A 305 -24.19 -6.56 -6.12
CA GLN A 305 -24.11 -8.02 -6.03
C GLN A 305 -25.34 -8.79 -6.51
N LYS A 306 -26.51 -8.15 -6.71
CA LYS A 306 -27.73 -8.91 -7.05
C LYS A 306 -27.91 -9.22 -8.54
N GLY A 307 -27.02 -8.73 -9.40
CA GLY A 307 -27.21 -8.80 -10.85
C GLY A 307 -26.01 -9.20 -11.69
N GLY A 308 -24.89 -9.66 -11.12
CA GLY A 308 -23.73 -10.13 -11.93
C GLY A 308 -23.16 -9.10 -12.92
N GLU A 309 -23.59 -7.84 -12.86
CA GLU A 309 -23.11 -6.79 -13.74
C GLU A 309 -21.70 -6.40 -13.32
N ALA A 310 -20.77 -6.46 -14.27
CA ALA A 310 -19.39 -6.06 -14.03
C ALA A 310 -19.36 -4.62 -13.50
N LEU A 311 -18.72 -4.42 -12.33
CA LEU A 311 -18.55 -3.08 -11.78
C LEU A 311 -17.72 -2.26 -12.75
N GLN A 312 -18.37 -1.36 -13.47
CA GLN A 312 -17.72 -0.46 -14.41
C GLN A 312 -17.50 0.90 -13.76
N ARG A 313 -16.29 1.43 -13.85
CA ARG A 313 -15.96 2.79 -13.39
C ARG A 313 -15.11 3.50 -14.42
N ASN A 314 -15.44 4.77 -14.65
CA ASN A 314 -14.62 5.67 -15.45
C ASN A 314 -13.92 6.63 -14.50
N PHE A 315 -12.64 6.89 -14.71
CA PHE A 315 -11.91 7.93 -14.00
C PHE A 315 -10.88 8.56 -14.92
N ASN A 316 -10.53 9.79 -14.57
CA ASN A 316 -9.50 10.54 -15.23
C ASN A 316 -8.21 10.46 -14.40
N LEU A 317 -7.18 9.82 -14.96
CA LEU A 317 -5.85 9.79 -14.38
C LEU A 317 -5.11 11.07 -14.72
N THR A 318 -4.45 11.65 -13.73
CA THR A 318 -3.54 12.77 -13.89
C THR A 318 -2.16 12.40 -13.34
N ARG A 319 -1.15 13.24 -13.60
CA ARG A 319 0.17 13.05 -12.96
C ARG A 319 0.13 13.14 -11.43
N PHE A 320 -0.94 13.67 -10.85
CA PHE A 320 -1.06 13.88 -9.40
C PHE A 320 -1.82 12.77 -8.68
N ASP A 321 -2.11 11.65 -9.34
CA ASP A 321 -2.61 10.44 -8.70
C ASP A 321 -1.46 9.68 -8.03
N PHE A 322 -1.58 9.44 -6.74
CA PHE A 322 -0.55 8.79 -5.93
C PHE A 322 -1.02 7.40 -5.49
N PRO A 323 -0.19 6.35 -5.65
CA PRO A 323 -0.62 4.98 -5.37
C PRO A 323 -1.12 4.78 -3.93
N MET A 324 -0.49 5.38 -2.92
CA MET A 324 -0.88 5.13 -1.52
C MET A 324 -2.12 5.91 -1.05
N THR A 325 -2.55 6.93 -1.78
CA THR A 325 -3.72 7.75 -1.40
C THR A 325 -4.90 7.55 -2.33
N ASP A 326 -4.64 7.27 -3.61
CA ASP A 326 -5.63 7.14 -4.68
C ASP A 326 -5.82 5.67 -5.11
N TYR A 327 -5.84 4.75 -4.14
CA TYR A 327 -6.13 3.34 -4.40
C TYR A 327 -7.64 3.06 -4.36
N THR A 328 -8.04 1.97 -5.00
CA THR A 328 -9.37 1.39 -4.95
C THR A 328 -9.36 0.11 -4.11
N LEU A 329 -10.24 0.04 -3.11
CA LEU A 329 -10.50 -1.16 -2.31
C LEU A 329 -11.61 -1.99 -2.98
N LEU A 330 -11.34 -3.27 -3.22
CA LEU A 330 -12.28 -4.24 -3.74
C LEU A 330 -13.05 -4.95 -2.61
N GLU A 331 -14.16 -5.61 -2.96
CA GLU A 331 -15.00 -6.33 -2.01
C GLU A 331 -14.29 -7.50 -1.32
N ASP A 332 -13.32 -8.12 -1.98
CA ASP A 332 -12.49 -9.20 -1.44
C ASP A 332 -11.37 -8.69 -0.50
N GLY A 333 -11.30 -7.38 -0.28
CA GLY A 333 -10.26 -6.72 0.52
C GLY A 333 -8.98 -6.43 -0.26
N THR A 334 -8.85 -6.89 -1.50
CA THR A 334 -7.72 -6.58 -2.37
C THR A 334 -7.75 -5.10 -2.74
N ARG A 335 -6.59 -4.46 -2.84
CA ARG A 335 -6.49 -3.07 -3.28
C ARG A 335 -5.65 -2.96 -4.54
N PHE A 336 -5.97 -2.00 -5.39
CA PHE A 336 -5.10 -1.61 -6.49
C PHE A 336 -5.09 -0.10 -6.68
N ALA A 337 -4.03 0.42 -7.28
CA ALA A 337 -3.93 1.82 -7.71
C ALA A 337 -3.46 1.89 -9.16
N LEU A 338 -3.97 2.87 -9.89
CA LEU A 338 -3.53 3.23 -11.23
C LEU A 338 -3.05 4.67 -11.19
N TYR A 339 -1.89 4.92 -11.80
CA TYR A 339 -1.30 6.27 -11.85
C TYR A 339 -0.39 6.41 -13.06
N ILE A 340 -0.19 7.65 -13.50
CA ILE A 340 0.70 7.98 -14.61
C ILE A 340 2.14 8.04 -14.07
N ASP A 341 3.01 7.17 -14.57
CA ASP A 341 4.45 7.18 -14.28
C ASP A 341 5.16 8.23 -15.14
N GLU A 342 4.80 8.26 -16.43
CA GLU A 342 5.49 9.05 -17.43
C GLU A 342 4.57 9.37 -18.60
N ILE A 343 4.61 10.59 -19.12
CA ILE A 343 3.99 10.95 -20.39
C ILE A 343 5.03 11.72 -21.21
N VAL A 344 5.19 11.29 -22.46
CA VAL A 344 6.12 11.85 -23.43
C VAL A 344 5.32 12.29 -24.64
N SER A 345 5.36 13.59 -24.94
CA SER A 345 4.68 14.20 -26.09
C SER A 345 5.68 14.56 -27.21
N LYS A 346 5.22 14.60 -28.48
CA LYS A 346 6.00 14.87 -29.71
C LYS A 346 6.58 16.27 -29.73
N ASN A 347 6.06 17.15 -28.88
CA ASN A 347 6.64 18.43 -28.59
C ASN A 347 7.45 18.32 -27.29
N PRO A 348 8.71 17.85 -27.32
CA PRO A 348 9.66 18.15 -26.27
C PRO A 348 10.06 19.61 -26.42
N LYS A 349 9.10 20.54 -26.34
CA LYS A 349 9.42 21.93 -26.10
C LYS A 349 10.11 21.91 -24.73
N ASN A 350 11.40 22.26 -24.70
CA ASN A 350 12.11 22.76 -23.53
C ASN A 350 13.12 21.89 -22.76
N CYS A 351 13.70 20.78 -23.28
CA CYS A 351 14.95 20.31 -22.65
C CYS A 351 16.07 21.37 -22.75
N THR A 352 16.00 22.29 -23.73
CA THR A 352 16.97 23.38 -23.95
C THR A 352 16.77 24.62 -23.06
N LYS A 353 15.62 24.77 -22.39
CA LYS A 353 15.34 25.95 -21.55
C LYS A 353 15.54 25.72 -20.04
N LEU A 354 15.78 24.47 -19.62
CA LEU A 354 16.14 24.16 -18.25
C LEU A 354 17.48 24.84 -17.93
N GLN A 355 17.52 25.80 -17.00
CA GLN A 355 18.78 26.47 -16.64
C GLN A 355 19.69 25.59 -15.78
N ASP A 356 19.14 24.58 -15.11
CA ASP A 356 19.88 23.63 -14.27
C ASP A 356 20.60 22.55 -15.13
N PRO A 357 21.95 22.45 -15.03
CA PRO A 357 22.72 21.45 -15.76
C PRO A 357 22.32 20.01 -15.47
N LYS A 358 21.87 19.71 -14.23
CA LYS A 358 21.51 18.35 -13.82
C LYS A 358 20.19 17.91 -14.45
N SER A 359 19.18 18.78 -14.39
CA SER A 359 17.88 18.57 -15.06
C SER A 359 18.02 18.46 -16.59
N GLN A 360 18.92 19.23 -17.20
CA GLN A 360 19.25 19.06 -18.63
C GLN A 360 19.86 17.68 -18.92
N GLN A 361 20.76 17.19 -18.06
CA GLN A 361 21.42 15.90 -18.25
C GLN A 361 20.45 14.73 -18.07
N ASP A 362 19.54 14.83 -17.11
CA ASP A 362 18.46 13.85 -16.92
C ASP A 362 17.50 13.84 -18.14
N CYS A 363 17.14 15.01 -18.68
CA CYS A 363 16.32 15.13 -19.90
C CYS A 363 17.02 14.48 -21.12
N LYS A 364 18.32 14.75 -21.30
CA LYS A 364 19.13 14.23 -22.41
C LYS A 364 19.33 12.71 -22.33
N SER A 365 19.65 12.18 -21.15
CA SER A 365 19.86 10.73 -20.96
C SER A 365 18.57 9.94 -21.22
N LEU A 366 17.41 10.50 -20.88
CA LEU A 366 16.11 9.95 -21.18
C LEU A 366 15.83 9.94 -22.69
N GLN A 367 16.13 11.05 -23.39
CA GLN A 367 16.01 11.14 -24.85
C GLN A 367 16.90 10.12 -25.58
N GLU A 368 18.14 9.93 -25.13
CA GLU A 368 19.07 8.95 -25.72
C GLU A 368 18.62 7.50 -25.50
N SER A 369 18.05 7.18 -24.33
CA SER A 369 17.49 5.86 -24.04
C SER A 369 16.30 5.51 -24.94
N ILE A 370 15.49 6.52 -25.31
CA ILE A 370 14.33 6.38 -26.19
C ILE A 370 14.75 6.28 -27.66
N LYS A 371 15.71 7.11 -28.10
CA LYS A 371 16.19 7.15 -29.49
C LYS A 371 16.72 5.81 -30.00
N ASN A 372 17.30 5.00 -29.11
CA ASN A 372 17.86 3.69 -29.45
C ASN A 372 16.82 2.54 -29.46
N LYS A 373 15.59 2.78 -29.01
CA LYS A 373 14.58 1.72 -28.81
C LYS A 373 13.32 1.86 -29.65
N VAL A 374 13.02 3.03 -30.20
CA VAL A 374 11.78 3.27 -30.95
C VAL A 374 12.06 4.12 -32.19
N PRO A 375 11.49 3.78 -33.37
CA PRO A 375 11.51 4.65 -34.54
C PRO A 375 10.96 6.04 -34.19
N GLU A 376 11.51 7.06 -34.85
CA GLU A 376 11.49 8.50 -34.53
C GLU A 376 10.34 9.00 -33.63
N ASN A 377 10.68 9.35 -32.37
CA ASN A 377 9.89 10.12 -31.40
C ASN A 377 8.43 9.66 -31.16
N PRO A 378 8.21 8.46 -30.60
CA PRO A 378 6.87 8.03 -30.20
C PRO A 378 6.33 8.93 -29.08
N GLN A 379 5.11 9.42 -29.24
CA GLN A 379 4.32 9.87 -28.09
C GLN A 379 3.88 8.64 -27.32
N PHE A 380 4.09 8.63 -26.01
CA PHE A 380 3.60 7.54 -25.18
C PHE A 380 3.22 8.00 -23.78
N VAL A 381 2.26 7.30 -23.19
CA VAL A 381 1.99 7.36 -21.75
C VAL A 381 2.38 6.02 -21.14
N ARG A 382 3.09 6.07 -20.01
CA ARG A 382 3.30 4.92 -19.15
C ARG A 382 2.41 5.05 -17.92
N ILE A 383 1.45 4.16 -17.81
CA ILE A 383 0.60 3.98 -16.65
C ILE A 383 1.15 2.81 -15.85
N LYS A 384 1.14 2.92 -14.53
CA LYS A 384 1.48 1.81 -13.63
C LYS A 384 0.22 1.34 -12.92
N LEU A 385 0.05 0.02 -12.87
CA LEU A 385 -0.94 -0.64 -12.04
C LEU A 385 -0.22 -1.28 -10.86
N LEU A 386 -0.53 -0.83 -9.64
CA LEU A 386 0.00 -1.40 -8.41
C LEU A 386 -1.10 -2.18 -7.69
N TRP A 387 -0.96 -3.48 -7.55
CA TRP A 387 -1.72 -4.27 -6.59
C TRP A 387 -1.02 -4.26 -5.25
N PHE A 388 -1.78 -4.02 -4.19
CA PHE A 388 -1.27 -4.05 -2.83
C PHE A 388 -1.37 -5.47 -2.24
N PRO A 389 -0.50 -5.80 -1.28
CA PRO A 389 -0.70 -6.94 -0.41
C PRO A 389 -2.08 -6.91 0.27
N ARG A 390 -2.68 -8.07 0.55
CA ARG A 390 -3.98 -8.14 1.23
C ARG A 390 -3.94 -7.61 2.66
N ASP A 391 -2.79 -7.72 3.30
CA ASP A 391 -2.49 -7.21 4.64
C ASP A 391 -2.01 -5.75 4.61
N PHE A 392 -1.99 -5.10 3.45
CA PHE A 392 -1.65 -3.69 3.37
C PHE A 392 -2.77 -2.82 3.96
N PHE A 393 -2.39 -2.03 4.96
CA PHE A 393 -3.21 -0.95 5.50
C PHE A 393 -2.54 0.37 5.18
N SER A 394 -3.27 1.25 4.50
CA SER A 394 -2.80 2.63 4.36
C SER A 394 -2.62 3.25 5.75
N PRO A 395 -1.70 4.19 5.96
CA PRO A 395 -1.52 4.82 7.27
C PRO A 395 -2.80 5.38 7.91
N ARG A 396 -3.80 5.74 7.08
CA ARG A 396 -5.13 6.20 7.50
C ARG A 396 -6.03 5.11 8.08
N GLU A 397 -5.82 3.87 7.66
CA GLU A 397 -6.65 2.73 8.06
C GLU A 397 -5.96 1.84 9.10
N ARG A 398 -4.73 2.19 9.49
CA ARG A 398 -3.98 1.42 10.49
C ARG A 398 -4.80 1.36 11.78
N PRO A 399 -5.07 0.16 12.30
CA PRO A 399 -5.75 0.02 13.58
C PRO A 399 -4.97 0.78 14.65
N THR A 400 -5.64 1.62 15.43
CA THR A 400 -5.06 2.28 16.61
C THR A 400 -4.69 1.29 17.71
N SER A 401 -5.15 0.05 17.62
CA SER A 401 -4.83 -1.03 18.55
C SER A 401 -4.16 -2.22 17.86
N TYR A 402 -2.93 -2.51 18.26
CA TYR A 402 -2.18 -3.70 17.83
C TYR A 402 -2.90 -5.02 18.18
N ARG A 403 -3.73 -5.04 19.22
CA ARG A 403 -4.58 -6.21 19.56
C ARG A 403 -5.69 -6.45 18.53
N ALA A 404 -6.28 -5.38 17.99
CA ALA A 404 -7.27 -5.50 16.92
C ALA A 404 -6.65 -6.01 15.62
N TYR A 405 -5.37 -5.70 15.38
CA TYR A 405 -4.60 -6.22 14.24
C TYR A 405 -4.36 -7.74 14.36
N ARG A 406 -3.88 -8.21 15.52
CA ARG A 406 -3.55 -9.63 15.75
C ARG A 406 -4.76 -10.56 15.75
N ASN A 407 -5.94 -10.04 16.12
CA ASN A 407 -7.15 -10.85 16.26
C ASN A 407 -7.99 -10.91 14.97
N LYS A 408 -7.55 -10.33 13.84
CA LYS A 408 -8.29 -10.47 12.58
C LYS A 408 -8.11 -11.91 12.04
N PRO A 409 -9.20 -12.64 11.76
CA PRO A 409 -9.19 -14.08 11.51
C PRO A 409 -8.74 -14.50 10.10
N TRP A 410 -7.81 -13.78 9.46
CA TRP A 410 -7.40 -14.08 8.09
C TRP A 410 -6.51 -15.35 7.97
N GLU A 411 -6.19 -16.03 9.08
CA GLU A 411 -5.42 -17.29 9.11
C GLU A 411 -6.26 -18.58 9.17
N ALA A 412 -7.58 -18.53 9.04
CA ALA A 412 -8.44 -19.73 9.16
C ALA A 412 -8.97 -20.32 7.83
N GLN A 413 -8.31 -20.08 6.68
CA GLN A 413 -8.72 -20.67 5.39
C GLN A 413 -7.59 -21.40 4.68
#